data_AF-A0A959ID58-F1
#
_entry.id   AF-A0A959ID58-F1
#
_cell.length_a   1.000
_cell.length_b   1.000
_cell.length_c   1.000
_cell.angle_alpha   90.00
_cell.angle_beta   90.00
_cell.angle_gamma   90.00
#
_symmetry.space_group_name_H-M   'P 1'
#
loop_
_entity.id
_entity.type
_entity.pdbx_description
1 polymer ?
#
loop_
_entity_poly.entity_id
_entity_poly.type
_entity_poly.pdbx_seq_one_letter_code
_entity_poly.pdbx_strand_id
1 'polypeptide(L)'
;MPTEKNLPGIYLIRTIHILIGLFFISCLGYLYVAAWTGEKNLWVYLALGAILLEGVVLLFNKGECPLAPIHHRMGDDRGFFDLFMPASLVPYAIPFFVAVTTLAIILLFF
;
A
#
# COMPACT_ATOMS: atom_id res chain seq x y z
N MET A 1 18.11 23.08 -13.18
CA MET A 1 18.87 23.21 -11.91
C MET A 1 18.84 21.86 -11.22
N PRO A 2 19.99 21.27 -10.84
CA PRO A 2 19.97 20.04 -10.06
C PRO A 2 19.38 20.39 -8.69
N THR A 3 18.23 19.80 -8.36
CA THR A 3 17.57 19.96 -7.07
C THR A 3 18.52 19.45 -5.99
N GLU A 4 18.93 20.32 -5.06
CA GLU A 4 19.65 19.89 -3.87
C GLU A 4 18.82 18.80 -3.17
N LYS A 5 19.41 17.61 -2.99
CA LYS A 5 18.70 16.50 -2.35
C LYS A 5 18.43 16.86 -0.89
N ASN A 6 17.16 17.08 -0.57
CA ASN A 6 16.69 17.23 0.81
C ASN A 6 16.65 15.86 1.49
N LEU A 7 17.82 15.31 1.80
CA LEU A 7 17.98 13.97 2.40
C LEU A 7 17.06 13.76 3.62
N PRO A 8 16.93 14.70 4.59
CA PRO A 8 16.04 14.51 5.73
C PRO A 8 14.56 14.36 5.34
N GLY A 9 14.10 15.13 4.35
CA GLY A 9 12.72 15.09 3.87
C GLY A 9 12.39 13.78 3.15
N ILE A 10 13.34 13.25 2.38
CA ILE A 10 13.21 11.95 1.71
C ILE A 10 13.04 10.83 2.74
N TYR A 11 13.90 10.79 3.77
CA TYR A 11 13.78 9.79 4.82
C TYR A 11 12.45 9.89 5.57
N LEU A 12 12.01 11.11 5.90
CA LEU A 12 10.73 11.33 6.58
C LEU A 12 9.55 10.77 5.78
N ILE A 13 9.46 11.10 4.49
CA ILE A 13 8.34 10.66 3.65
C ILE A 13 8.39 9.14 3.44
N ARG A 14 9.59 8.55 3.25
CA ARG A 14 9.74 7.10 3.20
C ARG A 14 9.27 6.44 4.49
N THR A 15 9.65 6.96 5.66
CA THR A 15 9.19 6.43 6.96
C THR A 15 7.67 6.51 7.08
N ILE A 16 7.06 7.64 6.73
CA ILE A 16 5.60 7.79 6.73
C ILE A 16 4.96 6.76 5.79
N HIS A 17 5.52 6.57 4.60
CA HIS A 17 5.02 5.58 3.64
C HIS A 17 5.09 4.16 4.20
N ILE A 18 6.19 3.80 4.87
CA ILE A 18 6.36 2.50 5.51
C ILE A 18 5.29 2.28 6.58
N LEU A 19 5.02 3.30 7.40
CA LEU A 19 3.97 3.22 8.43
C LEU A 19 2.58 3.02 7.81
N ILE A 20 2.27 3.71 6.71
CA ILE A 20 1.02 3.53 5.96
C ILE A 20 0.95 2.11 5.37
N GLY A 21 2.04 1.62 4.78
CA GLY A 21 2.12 0.24 4.27
C GLY A 21 1.88 -0.80 5.36
N LEU A 22 2.50 -0.63 6.53
CA LEU A 22 2.29 -1.50 7.70
C LEU A 22 0.85 -1.46 8.20
N PHE A 23 0.21 -0.29 8.18
CA PHE A 23 -1.21 -0.15 8.50
C PHE A 23 -2.08 -0.97 7.54
N PHE A 24 -1.87 -0.85 6.22
CA PHE A 24 -2.65 -1.63 5.25
C PHE A 24 -2.39 -3.13 5.31
N ILE A 25 -1.15 -3.56 5.56
CA ILE A 25 -0.82 -4.97 5.81
C ILE A 25 -1.55 -5.48 7.05
N SER A 26 -1.62 -4.67 8.11
CA SER A 26 -2.35 -5.02 9.33
C SER A 26 -3.86 -5.12 9.09
N CYS A 27 -4.44 -4.20 8.33
CA CYS A 27 -5.85 -4.29 7.90
C CYS A 27 -6.12 -5.57 7.10
N LEU A 28 -5.22 -5.91 6.17
CA LEU A 28 -5.36 -7.11 5.35
C LEU A 28 -5.29 -8.38 6.20
N GLY A 29 -4.32 -8.46 7.12
CA GLY A 29 -4.23 -9.54 8.09
C GLY A 29 -5.48 -9.63 8.98
N TYR A 30 -6.03 -8.50 9.40
CA TYR A 30 -7.27 -8.45 10.17
C TYR A 30 -8.47 -9.00 9.40
N LEU A 31 -8.57 -8.73 8.09
CA LEU A 31 -9.63 -9.34 7.26
C LEU A 31 -9.54 -10.87 7.22
N TYR A 32 -8.33 -11.44 7.16
CA TYR A 32 -8.14 -12.89 7.21
C TYR A 32 -8.51 -13.48 8.58
N VAL A 33 -8.13 -12.80 9.67
CA VAL A 33 -8.53 -13.22 11.02
C VAL A 33 -10.05 -13.19 11.15
N ALA A 34 -10.70 -12.11 10.68
CA ALA A 34 -12.15 -11.97 10.71
C ALA A 34 -12.86 -13.02 9.85
N ALA A 35 -12.33 -13.33 8.66
CA ALA A 35 -12.85 -14.40 7.81
C ALA A 35 -12.75 -15.77 8.50
N TRP A 36 -11.63 -16.03 9.19
CA TRP A 36 -11.43 -17.27 9.94
C TRP A 36 -12.34 -17.40 11.17
N THR A 37 -12.57 -16.31 11.90
CA THR A 37 -13.45 -16.29 13.09
C THR A 37 -14.93 -16.09 12.75
N GLY A 38 -15.24 -15.77 11.51
CA GLY A 38 -16.60 -15.44 11.06
C GLY A 38 -17.10 -14.07 11.53
N GLU A 39 -16.22 -13.17 11.99
CA GLU A 39 -16.58 -11.85 12.51
C GLU A 39 -16.92 -10.86 11.39
N LYS A 40 -18.05 -10.16 11.54
CA LYS A 40 -18.54 -9.12 10.61
C LYS A 40 -18.94 -7.84 11.36
N ASN A 41 -18.00 -7.30 12.12
CA ASN A 41 -18.21 -6.08 12.90
C ASN A 41 -17.86 -4.81 12.08
N LEU A 42 -18.16 -3.62 12.63
CA LEU A 42 -17.86 -2.34 11.97
C LEU A 42 -16.36 -2.19 11.63
N TRP A 43 -15.46 -2.67 12.48
CA TRP A 43 -14.02 -2.56 12.27
C TRP A 43 -13.54 -3.34 11.05
N VAL A 44 -14.13 -4.49 10.76
CA VAL A 44 -13.86 -5.28 9.56
C VAL A 44 -14.23 -4.49 8.31
N TYR A 45 -15.41 -3.86 8.29
CA TYR A 45 -15.84 -3.04 7.16
C TYR A 45 -14.99 -1.78 7.00
N LEU A 46 -14.53 -1.16 8.09
CA LEU A 46 -13.60 -0.04 8.04
C LEU A 46 -12.24 -0.45 7.49
N ALA A 47 -11.70 -1.60 7.89
CA ALA A 47 -10.44 -2.14 7.37
C ALA A 47 -10.56 -2.45 5.86
N LEU A 48 -11.67 -3.08 5.45
CA LEU A 48 -11.95 -3.34 4.04
C LEU A 48 -12.09 -2.03 3.25
N GLY A 49 -12.84 -1.06 3.78
CA GLY A 49 -13.02 0.25 3.14
C GLY A 49 -11.69 0.99 2.97
N ALA A 50 -10.80 0.93 3.96
CA ALA A 50 -9.47 1.53 3.89
C ALA A 50 -8.64 0.90 2.75
N ILE A 51 -8.59 -0.43 2.66
CA ILE A 51 -7.84 -1.14 1.60
C ILE A 51 -8.42 -0.82 0.22
N LEU A 52 -9.75 -0.80 0.08
CA LEU A 52 -10.40 -0.46 -1.19
C LEU A 52 -10.12 0.99 -1.60
N LEU A 53 -10.16 1.94 -0.65
CA LEU A 53 -9.83 3.33 -0.91
C LEU A 53 -8.39 3.49 -1.41
N GLU A 54 -7.44 2.84 -0.75
CA GLU A 54 -6.04 2.83 -1.21
C GLU A 54 -5.89 2.20 -2.59
N GLY A 55 -6.56 1.08 -2.84
CA GLY A 55 -6.59 0.45 -4.16
C GLY A 55 -7.09 1.40 -5.25
N VAL A 56 -8.14 2.18 -4.97
CA VAL A 56 -8.64 3.22 -5.88
C VAL A 56 -7.61 4.33 -6.09
N VAL A 57 -6.96 4.80 -5.03
CA VAL A 57 -5.89 5.80 -5.12
C VAL A 57 -4.72 5.31 -5.96
N LEU A 58 -4.28 4.06 -5.81
CA LEU A 58 -3.24 3.45 -6.62
C LEU A 58 -3.65 3.35 -8.10
N LEU A 59 -4.89 2.96 -8.39
CA LEU A 59 -5.40 2.90 -9.76
C LEU A 59 -5.38 4.28 -10.44
N PHE A 60 -5.79 5.34 -9.75
CA PHE A 60 -5.74 6.70 -10.28
C PHE A 60 -4.30 7.20 -10.51
N ASN A 61 -3.34 6.71 -9.71
CA ASN A 61 -1.93 7.01 -9.87
C ASN A 61 -1.21 6.03 -10.82
N LYS A 62 -1.92 5.30 -11.69
CA LYS A 62 -1.35 4.35 -12.67
C LYS A 62 -0.52 3.21 -12.05
N GLY A 63 -0.85 2.82 -10.82
CA GLY A 63 -0.07 1.85 -10.05
C GLY A 63 1.19 2.44 -9.42
N GLU A 64 1.42 3.74 -9.51
CA GLU A 64 2.41 4.41 -8.68
C GLU A 64 1.82 4.80 -7.34
N CYS A 65 2.68 4.87 -6.34
CA CYS A 65 2.33 5.38 -5.03
C CYS A 65 1.83 6.84 -5.11
N PRO A 66 0.81 7.25 -4.35
CA PRO A 66 0.28 8.62 -4.35
C PRO A 66 1.32 9.68 -3.93
N LEU A 67 2.38 9.24 -3.24
CA LEU A 67 3.51 10.07 -2.79
C LEU A 67 4.61 10.21 -3.85
N ALA A 68 4.55 9.49 -4.98
CA ALA A 68 5.56 9.54 -6.05
C ALA A 68 5.80 10.96 -6.60
N PRO A 69 4.78 11.80 -6.85
CA PRO A 69 5.01 13.18 -7.28
C PRO A 69 5.81 14.01 -6.27
N ILE A 70 5.69 13.72 -4.97
CA ILE A 70 6.42 14.40 -3.91
C ILE A 70 7.86 13.88 -3.86
N HIS A 71 8.07 12.57 -4.03
CA HIS A 71 9.41 11.97 -4.13
C HIS A 71 10.20 12.55 -5.31
N HIS A 72 9.60 12.63 -6.51
CA HIS A 72 10.24 13.21 -7.69
C HIS A 72 10.65 14.67 -7.49
N ARG A 73 9.79 15.48 -6.83
CA ARG A 73 10.13 16.87 -6.50
C ARG A 73 11.32 17.00 -5.56
N MET A 74 11.60 15.97 -4.75
CA MET A 74 12.76 15.92 -3.85
C MET A 74 14.00 15.25 -4.47
N GLY A 75 13.92 14.78 -5.72
CA GLY A 75 15.01 14.05 -6.38
C GLY A 75 15.15 12.59 -5.91
N ASP A 76 14.06 11.99 -5.42
CA ASP A 76 13.94 10.56 -5.15
C ASP A 76 13.07 9.89 -6.22
N ASP A 77 13.70 9.15 -7.13
CA ASP A 77 12.99 8.48 -8.24
C ASP A 77 12.63 7.03 -7.92
N ARG A 78 12.87 6.55 -6.69
CA ARG A 78 12.52 5.18 -6.30
C ARG A 78 11.06 5.11 -5.86
N GLY A 79 10.32 4.16 -6.42
CA GLY A 79 9.02 3.78 -5.92
C GLY A 79 9.13 3.13 -4.53
N PHE A 80 8.02 3.10 -3.79
CA PHE A 80 7.98 2.49 -2.46
C PHE A 80 8.46 1.03 -2.50
N PHE A 81 7.97 0.27 -3.47
CA PHE A 81 8.32 -1.13 -3.55
C PHE A 81 9.77 -1.39 -3.99
N ASP A 82 10.38 -0.48 -4.75
CA ASP A 82 11.82 -0.56 -5.09
C ASP A 82 12.72 -0.51 -3.84
N LEU A 83 12.19 -0.06 -2.70
CA LEU A 83 12.91 -0.06 -1.42
C LEU A 83 12.94 -1.44 -0.75
N PHE A 84 11.96 -2.30 -1.06
CA PHE A 84 11.75 -3.57 -0.35
C PHE A 84 12.01 -4.80 -1.22
N MET A 85 11.96 -4.67 -2.53
CA MET A 85 12.10 -5.80 -3.44
C MET A 85 12.99 -5.50 -4.66
N PRO A 86 13.61 -6.54 -5.25
CA PRO A 86 14.35 -6.39 -6.49
C PRO A 86 13.44 -5.89 -7.62
N ALA A 87 14.00 -5.11 -8.55
CA ALA A 87 13.27 -4.48 -9.66
C ALA A 87 12.44 -5.48 -10.51
N SER A 88 12.85 -6.74 -10.57
CA SER A 88 12.11 -7.80 -11.27
C SER A 88 10.77 -8.16 -10.62
N LEU A 89 10.63 -7.95 -9.30
CA LEU A 89 9.40 -8.24 -8.55
C LEU A 89 8.45 -7.03 -8.50
N VAL A 90 8.95 -5.84 -8.81
CA VAL A 90 8.19 -4.59 -8.73
C VAL A 90 6.88 -4.60 -9.51
N PRO A 91 6.85 -5.08 -10.76
CA PRO A 91 5.61 -5.18 -11.53
C PRO A 91 4.56 -6.14 -10.92
N TYR A 92 4.97 -7.06 -10.03
CA TYR A 92 4.09 -8.11 -9.50
C TYR A 92 3.49 -7.78 -8.13
N ALA A 93 3.97 -6.77 -7.39
CA ALA A 93 3.42 -6.48 -6.06
C ALA A 93 1.96 -6.05 -6.10
N ILE A 94 1.59 -5.12 -6.97
CA ILE A 94 0.20 -4.65 -7.04
C ILE A 94 -0.74 -5.81 -7.43
N PRO A 95 -0.48 -6.59 -8.50
CA PRO A 95 -1.26 -7.78 -8.79
C PRO A 95 -1.35 -8.77 -7.61
N PHE A 96 -0.25 -8.98 -6.89
CA PHE A 96 -0.23 -9.84 -5.70
C PHE A 96 -1.17 -9.32 -4.61
N PHE A 97 -1.07 -8.04 -4.23
CA PHE A 97 -1.95 -7.47 -3.21
C PHE A 97 -3.41 -7.47 -3.65
N VAL A 98 -3.71 -7.21 -4.92
CA VAL A 98 -5.07 -7.33 -5.47
C VAL A 98 -5.61 -8.76 -5.33
N ALA A 99 -4.80 -9.77 -5.67
CA ALA A 99 -5.21 -11.17 -5.56
C ALA A 99 -5.46 -11.58 -4.10
N VAL A 100 -4.56 -11.21 -3.19
CA VAL A 100 -4.68 -11.50 -1.76
C VAL A 100 -5.89 -10.78 -1.14
N THR A 101 -6.12 -9.50 -1.45
CA THR A 101 -7.32 -8.78 -0.99
C THR A 101 -8.60 -9.40 -1.55
N THR A 102 -8.61 -9.80 -2.83
CA THR A 102 -9.76 -10.47 -3.45
C THR A 102 -10.08 -11.79 -2.75
N LEU A 103 -9.07 -12.59 -2.44
CA LEU A 103 -9.24 -13.83 -1.68
C LEU A 103 -9.80 -13.56 -0.27
N ALA A 104 -9.28 -12.55 0.44
CA ALA A 104 -9.81 -12.16 1.74
C ALA A 104 -11.29 -11.78 1.68
N ILE A 105 -11.71 -11.03 0.65
CA ILE A 105 -13.11 -10.68 0.42
C ILE A 105 -13.95 -11.95 0.19
N ILE A 106 -13.49 -12.86 -0.66
CA ILE A 106 -14.21 -14.13 -0.92
C ILE A 106 -14.42 -14.89 0.38
N LEU A 107 -13.36 -15.13 1.16
CA LEU A 107 -13.43 -15.86 2.43
C LEU A 107 -14.32 -15.18 3.49
N LEU A 108 -14.47 -13.86 3.41
CA LEU A 108 -15.28 -13.11 4.37
C LEU A 108 -16.78 -13.22 4.07
N PHE A 109 -17.15 -13.37 2.80
CA PHE A 109 -18.54 -13.32 2.34
C PHE A 109 -19.12 -14.67 1.88
N PHE A 110 -18.29 -15.66 1.54
CA PHE A 110 -18.68 -16.98 1.04
C PHE A 110 -18.12 -18.11 1.92
#